data_AF-A0A0R2CTD9-F1
#
_entry.id   AF-A0A0R2CTD9-F1
#
_cell.length_a   1.000
_cell.length_b   1.000
_cell.length_c   1.000
_cell.angle_alpha   90.00
_cell.angle_beta   90.00
_cell.angle_gamma   90.00
#
_symmetry.space_group_name_H-M   'P 1'
#
loop_
_entity.id
_entity.type
_entity.pdbx_description
1 polymer ?
#
loop_
_entity_poly.entity_id
_entity_poly.type
_entity_poly.pdbx_seq_one_letter_code
_entity_poly.pdbx_strand_id
1 'polypeptide(L)'
;MTYKYLTTRELTFIYNFWKQDIKAYQAAKALKRSSETVYRVYRFLDAGNSISQFPGNHQINKTHCGRKLIELPEDETKYIEQKLSLGWTPDTIIG
;
A
#
# COMPACT_ATOMS: atom_id res chain seq x y z
N MET A 1 4.52 18.88 -6.47
CA MET A 1 5.23 18.37 -5.28
C MET A 1 5.61 16.92 -5.51
N THR A 2 6.90 16.60 -5.58
CA THR A 2 7.35 15.21 -5.76
C THR A 2 7.40 14.53 -4.39
N TYR A 3 6.58 13.49 -4.20
CA TYR A 3 6.58 12.72 -2.96
C TYR A 3 7.92 11.98 -2.82
N LYS A 4 8.69 12.32 -1.78
CA LYS A 4 10.02 11.73 -1.55
C LYS A 4 9.90 10.54 -0.60
N TYR A 5 9.92 9.34 -1.16
CA TYR A 5 9.91 8.09 -0.40
C TYR A 5 11.11 8.01 0.56
N LEU A 6 10.94 7.28 1.67
CA LEU A 6 12.05 6.90 2.53
C LEU A 6 12.87 5.82 1.81
N THR A 7 14.17 6.05 1.70
CA THR A 7 15.08 5.03 1.17
C THR A 7 15.29 3.92 2.21
N THR A 8 15.69 2.73 1.76
CA THR A 8 16.01 1.61 2.67
C THR A 8 17.04 2.00 3.73
N ARG A 9 18.05 2.80 3.36
CA ARG A 9 19.06 3.30 4.28
C ARG A 9 18.47 4.20 5.37
N GLU A 10 17.57 5.10 5.01
CA GLU A 10 16.88 5.96 5.99
C GLU A 10 16.01 5.13 6.93
N LEU A 11 15.29 4.13 6.42
CA LEU A 11 14.50 3.21 7.26
C LEU A 11 15.38 2.46 8.26
N THR A 12 16.55 1.97 7.84
CA THR A 12 17.51 1.31 8.73
C THR A 12 18.01 2.27 9.82
N PHE A 13 18.30 3.53 9.50
CA PHE A 13 18.69 4.52 10.51
C PHE A 13 17.55 4.80 11.50
N ILE A 14 16.33 4.98 11.00
CA ILE A 14 15.15 5.19 11.85
C ILE A 14 14.94 4.00 12.81
N TYR A 15 15.11 2.78 12.31
CA TYR A 15 15.02 1.57 13.13
C TYR A 15 16.10 1.54 14.23
N ASN A 16 17.34 1.90 13.90
CA ASN A 16 18.41 1.98 14.91
C ASN A 16 18.13 3.05 15.97
N PHE A 17 17.61 4.22 15.57
CA PHE A 17 17.21 5.26 16.51
C PHE A 17 16.08 4.80 17.45
N TRP A 18 15.08 4.10 16.90
CA TRP A 18 14.00 3.51 17.69
C TRP A 18 14.54 2.47 18.69
N LYS A 19 15.47 1.60 18.26
CA LYS A 19 16.11 0.59 19.13
C LYS A 19 16.97 1.22 20.24
N GLN A 20 17.46 2.44 20.04
CA GLN A 20 18.23 3.22 21.01
C GLN A 20 17.34 4.11 21.91
N ASP A 21 16.01 3.98 21.83
CA ASP A 21 15.02 4.81 22.55
C ASP A 21 15.15 6.32 22.25
N ILE A 22 15.70 6.68 21.09
CA ILE A 22 15.81 8.08 20.69
C ILE A 22 14.44 8.57 20.24
N LYS A 23 14.04 9.76 20.71
CA LYS A 23 12.73 10.33 20.37
C LYS A 23 12.63 10.62 18.88
N ALA A 24 11.48 10.30 18.27
CA ALA A 24 11.25 10.43 16.82
C ALA A 24 11.54 11.84 16.26
N TYR A 25 11.29 12.90 17.03
CA TYR A 25 11.59 14.27 16.58
C TYR A 25 13.10 14.54 16.45
N GLN A 26 13.94 13.91 17.29
CA GLN A 26 15.40 14.02 17.21
C GLN A 26 15.92 13.25 16.00
N ALA A 27 15.41 12.03 15.78
CA ALA A 27 15.70 11.23 14.59
C ALA A 27 15.32 11.97 13.29
N ALA A 28 14.15 12.62 13.27
CA ALA A 28 13.69 13.42 12.13
C ALA A 28 14.63 14.60 11.84
N LYS A 29 15.08 15.31 12.89
CA LYS A 29 16.05 16.41 12.76
C LYS A 29 17.39 15.91 12.21
N ALA A 30 17.87 14.76 12.67
CA ALA A 30 19.12 14.14 12.18
C ALA A 30 19.02 13.74 10.69
N LEU A 31 17.88 13.18 10.28
CA LEU A 31 17.63 12.74 8.91
C LEU A 31 17.20 13.87 7.96
N LYS A 32 16.99 15.08 8.47
CA LYS A 32 16.39 16.22 7.74
C LYS A 32 15.07 15.84 7.05
N ARG A 33 14.26 15.02 7.74
CA ARG A 33 12.94 14.58 7.30
C ARG A 33 11.84 15.24 8.14
N SER A 34 10.61 15.22 7.65
CA SER A 34 9.47 15.67 8.45
C SER A 34 9.31 14.75 9.66
N SER A 35 8.97 15.34 10.81
CA SER A 35 8.68 14.62 12.05
C SER A 35 7.62 13.55 11.83
N GLU A 36 6.53 13.90 11.14
CA GLU A 36 5.42 13.01 10.85
C GLU A 36 5.83 11.75 10.07
N THR A 37 6.76 11.88 9.12
CA THR A 37 7.26 10.72 8.37
C THR A 37 8.01 9.73 9.28
N VAL A 38 8.79 10.23 10.24
CA VAL A 38 9.49 9.38 11.22
C VAL A 38 8.51 8.80 12.25
N TYR A 39 7.54 9.60 12.72
CA TYR A 39 6.50 9.12 13.63
C TYR A 39 5.69 7.97 13.04
N ARG A 40 5.35 8.01 11.75
CA ARG A 40 4.66 6.90 11.07
C ARG A 40 5.48 5.61 11.11
N VAL A 41 6.80 5.70 10.98
CA VAL A 41 7.69 4.53 11.09
C VAL A 41 7.75 4.03 12.53
N TYR A 42 7.87 4.92 13.52
CA TYR A 42 7.88 4.55 14.94
C TYR A 42 6.59 3.83 15.34
N ARG A 43 5.43 4.42 15.03
CA ARG A 43 4.12 3.80 15.30
C ARG A 43 3.98 2.41 14.66
N PHE A 44 4.57 2.22 13.48
CA PHE A 44 4.57 0.93 12.81
C PHE A 44 5.46 -0.10 13.52
N LEU A 45 6.62 0.32 14.04
CA LEU A 45 7.52 -0.51 14.85
C LEU A 45 6.92 -0.82 16.24
N ASP A 46 6.28 0.15 16.89
CA ASP A 46 5.59 -0.01 18.17
C ASP A 46 4.42 -1.00 18.08
N ALA A 47 3.79 -1.11 16.90
CA ALA A 47 2.79 -2.14 16.61
C ALA A 47 3.40 -3.55 16.39
N GLY A 48 4.71 -3.73 16.57
CA GLY A 48 5.41 -5.01 16.48
C GLY A 48 5.78 -5.44 15.06
N ASN A 49 5.62 -4.57 14.05
CA ASN A 49 5.93 -4.91 12.67
C ASN A 49 7.42 -4.80 12.37
N SER A 50 7.89 -5.58 11.38
CA SER A 50 9.28 -5.51 10.94
C SER A 50 9.51 -4.34 9.98
N ILE A 51 10.62 -3.62 10.14
CA ILE A 51 10.98 -2.46 9.29
C ILE A 51 11.03 -2.82 7.79
N SER A 52 11.36 -4.06 7.44
CA SER A 52 11.40 -4.53 6.06
C SER A 52 10.02 -4.55 5.38
N GLN A 53 8.95 -4.64 6.17
CA GLN A 53 7.57 -4.62 5.68
C GLN A 53 7.02 -3.21 5.47
N PHE A 54 7.68 -2.18 6.04
CA PHE A 54 7.21 -0.79 5.97
C PHE A 54 6.92 -0.28 4.54
N PRO A 55 7.76 -0.56 3.52
CA PRO A 55 7.46 -0.14 2.14
C PRO A 55 6.16 -0.75 1.58
N GLY A 56 5.78 -1.95 2.03
CA GLY A 56 4.59 -2.67 1.58
C GLY A 56 3.28 -2.00 1.99
N ASN A 57 3.28 -1.27 3.11
CA ASN A 57 2.08 -0.57 3.60
C ASN A 57 1.56 0.47 2.60
N HIS A 58 2.44 1.11 1.82
CA HIS A 58 1.99 2.06 0.80
C HIS A 58 1.20 1.37 -0.31
N GLN A 59 1.64 0.18 -0.73
CA GLN A 59 0.94 -0.60 -1.75
C GLN A 59 -0.43 -1.03 -1.24
N ILE A 60 -0.52 -1.48 0.03
CA ILE A 60 -1.78 -1.83 0.68
C ILE A 60 -2.70 -0.60 0.78
N ASN A 61 -2.20 0.55 1.23
CA ASN A 61 -3.01 1.76 1.29
C ASN A 61 -3.55 2.18 -0.08
N LYS A 62 -2.81 1.93 -1.16
CA LYS A 62 -3.29 2.19 -2.52
C LYS A 62 -4.44 1.28 -2.94
N THR A 63 -4.55 0.05 -2.43
CA THR A 63 -5.72 -0.81 -2.72
C THR A 63 -6.99 -0.29 -2.02
N HIS A 64 -6.83 0.48 -0.94
CA HIS A 64 -7.95 1.14 -0.28
C HIS A 64 -8.46 2.36 -1.05
N CYS A 65 -7.63 2.99 -1.86
CA CYS A 65 -7.99 4.14 -2.70
C CYS A 65 -8.61 3.72 -4.04
N GLY A 66 -9.27 4.67 -4.72
CA GLY A 66 -9.77 4.49 -6.09
C GLY A 66 -11.06 3.67 -6.18
N ARG A 67 -11.44 3.36 -7.42
CA ARG A 67 -12.62 2.54 -7.72
C ARG A 67 -12.35 1.10 -7.28
N LYS A 68 -13.27 0.53 -6.50
CA LYS A 68 -13.21 -0.90 -6.14
C LYS A 68 -13.46 -1.76 -7.36
N LEU A 69 -12.87 -2.96 -7.36
CA LEU A 69 -13.20 -3.98 -8.34
C LEU A 69 -14.72 -4.21 -8.27
N ILE A 70 -15.36 -4.14 -9.43
CA ILE A 70 -16.76 -4.52 -9.58
C ILE A 70 -16.72 -5.95 -10.04
N GLU A 71 -17.18 -6.84 -9.18
CA GLU A 71 -17.42 -8.23 -9.53
C GLU A 71 -18.78 -8.30 -10.22
N LEU A 72 -18.86 -9.02 -11.34
CA LEU A 72 -20.12 -9.25 -12.01
C LEU A 72 -20.99 -10.18 -11.13
N PRO A 73 -22.30 -9.92 -11.03
CA PRO A 73 -23.20 -10.81 -10.31
C PRO A 73 -23.22 -12.21 -10.96
N GLU A 74 -23.50 -13.24 -10.16
CA GLU A 74 -23.44 -14.63 -10.61
C GLU A 74 -24.32 -14.90 -11.84
N ASP A 75 -25.51 -14.30 -11.90
CA ASP A 75 -26.42 -14.41 -13.04
C ASP A 75 -25.81 -13.88 -14.34
N GLU A 76 -25.10 -12.74 -14.30
CA GLU A 76 -24.43 -12.19 -15.49
C GLU A 76 -23.24 -13.04 -15.90
N THR A 77 -22.48 -13.57 -14.95
CA THR A 77 -21.37 -14.49 -15.27
C THR A 77 -21.87 -15.75 -15.96
N LYS A 78 -22.96 -16.36 -15.47
CA LYS A 78 -23.59 -17.53 -16.09
C LYS A 78 -24.12 -17.20 -17.49
N TYR A 79 -24.74 -16.04 -17.67
CA TYR A 79 -25.22 -15.59 -18.96
C TYR A 79 -24.06 -15.46 -19.97
N ILE A 80 -22.96 -14.81 -19.57
CA ILE A 80 -21.78 -14.64 -20.43
C ILE A 80 -21.18 -16.00 -20.79
N GLU A 81 -20.99 -16.90 -19.82
CA GLU A 81 -20.46 -18.24 -20.04
C GLU A 81 -21.33 -19.06 -21.00
N GLN A 82 -22.66 -19.02 -20.84
CA GLN A 82 -23.60 -19.67 -21.74
C GLN A 82 -23.47 -19.14 -23.17
N LYS A 83 -23.39 -17.81 -23.36
CA LYS A 83 -23.27 -17.21 -24.70
C LYS A 83 -21.90 -17.47 -25.33
N LEU A 84 -20.83 -17.47 -24.55
CA LEU A 84 -19.51 -17.89 -25.01
C LEU A 84 -19.50 -19.34 -25.48
N SER A 85 -20.18 -20.24 -24.76
CA SER A 85 -20.30 -21.65 -25.16
C SER A 85 -21.05 -21.86 -26.49
N LEU A 86 -21.95 -20.93 -26.81
CA LEU A 86 -22.67 -20.88 -28.09
C LEU A 86 -21.84 -20.24 -29.23
N GLY A 87 -20.59 -19.86 -28.96
CA GLY A 87 -19.68 -19.29 -29.95
C GLY A 87 -19.91 -17.80 -30.23
N TRP A 88 -20.65 -17.09 -29.36
CA TRP A 88 -20.92 -15.67 -29.55
C TRP A 88 -19.70 -14.83 -29.20
N THR A 89 -19.45 -13.77 -29.96
CA THR A 89 -18.37 -12.83 -29.66
C THR A 89 -18.81 -11.85 -28.55
N PRO A 90 -17.88 -11.32 -27.73
CA PRO A 90 -18.21 -10.39 -26.66
C PRO A 90 -19.00 -9.15 -27.13
N ASP A 91 -18.73 -8.65 -28.34
CA ASP A 91 -19.45 -7.54 -28.97
C ASP A 91 -20.95 -7.85 -29.10
N THR A 92 -21.29 -9.08 -29.53
CA THR A 92 -22.67 -9.55 -29.68
C THR A 92 -23.36 -9.82 -28.33
N ILE A 93 -22.59 -10.08 -27.27
CA ILE A 93 -23.14 -10.29 -25.92
C ILE A 93 -23.51 -8.95 -25.27
N ILE A 94 -22.75 -7.90 -25.57
CA ILE A 94 -22.99 -6.53 -25.09
C ILE A 94 -24.15 -5.87 -25.86
N GLY A 95 -24.23 -6.11 -27.18
CA GLY A 95 -25.25 -5.55 -28.07
C GLY A 95 -24.73 -4.35 -28.87
#